data_AF-A0A952BE36-F1
#
_entry.id   AF-A0A952BE36-F1
#
_cell.length_a   1.000
_cell.length_b   1.000
_cell.length_c   1.000
_cell.angle_alpha   90.00
_cell.angle_beta   90.00
_cell.angle_gamma   90.00
#
_symmetry.space_group_name_H-M   'P 1'
#
loop_
_entity.id
_entity.type
_entity.pdbx_description
1 polymer ?
#
loop_
_entity_poly.entity_id
_entity_poly.type
_entity_poly.pdbx_seq_one_letter_code
_entity_poly.pdbx_strand_id
1 'polypeptide(L)'
;MRAGLSLYKSNDRWHEAEVTEASVSDTHLTVDVEAPEGDTVTVTATSTDGVRYKGDYRYREGSNSNGEVVFERHKGQSSEVMVGEWRQAGGPTGPWIIKIG
;
A
#
# COMPACT_ATOMS: atom_id res chain seq x y z
N MET A 1 12.21 -1.63 11.62
CA MET A 1 11.04 -1.98 10.78
C MET A 1 9.84 -1.25 11.35
N ARG A 2 9.01 -0.67 10.48
CA ARG A 2 7.81 0.08 10.87
C ARG A 2 6.60 -0.79 10.58
N ALA A 3 5.57 -0.70 11.41
CA ALA A 3 4.32 -1.46 11.29
C ALA A 3 3.13 -0.50 11.29
N GLY A 4 1.93 -1.00 11.07
CA GLY A 4 0.75 -0.15 11.05
C GLY A 4 -0.52 -0.84 10.58
N LEU A 5 -1.39 -0.07 9.94
CA LEU A 5 -2.72 -0.50 9.55
C LEU A 5 -3.00 -0.14 8.10
N SER A 6 -3.69 -1.04 7.42
CA SER A 6 -4.14 -0.91 6.04
C SER A 6 -5.67 -0.96 6.02
N LEU A 7 -6.27 -0.06 5.26
CA LEU A 7 -7.70 -0.02 5.00
C LEU A 7 -7.93 0.14 3.51
N TYR A 8 -8.55 -0.85 2.86
CA TYR A 8 -8.82 -0.82 1.44
C TYR A 8 -10.27 -1.18 1.15
N LYS A 9 -10.82 -0.63 0.06
CA LYS A 9 -12.16 -0.97 -0.40
C LYS A 9 -12.09 -1.92 -1.60
N SER A 10 -12.81 -3.03 -1.51
CA SER A 10 -12.98 -4.01 -2.59
C SER A 10 -14.41 -4.56 -2.55
N ASN A 11 -15.01 -4.83 -3.71
CA ASN A 11 -16.39 -5.34 -3.80
C ASN A 11 -17.40 -4.55 -2.94
N ASP A 12 -17.28 -3.22 -2.95
CA ASP A 12 -18.06 -2.29 -2.14
C ASP A 12 -17.98 -2.44 -0.61
N ARG A 13 -16.97 -3.17 -0.11
CA ARG A 13 -16.72 -3.35 1.32
C ARG A 13 -15.35 -2.85 1.71
N TRP A 14 -15.25 -2.30 2.92
CA TRP A 14 -13.98 -1.94 3.52
C TRP A 14 -13.39 -3.14 4.24
N HIS A 15 -12.08 -3.32 4.06
CA HIS A 15 -11.28 -4.38 4.64
C HIS A 15 -10.13 -3.76 5.41
N GLU A 16 -9.98 -4.20 6.67
CA GLU A 16 -8.86 -3.86 7.51
C GLU A 16 -7.81 -4.97 7.43
N ALA A 17 -6.54 -4.60 7.42
CA ALA A 17 -5.40 -5.49 7.38
C ALA A 17 -4.22 -4.89 8.15
N GLU A 18 -3.31 -5.74 8.61
CA GLU A 18 -2.11 -5.30 9.34
C GLU A 18 -0.98 -4.98 8.34
N VAL A 19 -0.26 -3.89 8.59
CA VAL A 19 1.02 -3.63 7.93
C VAL A 19 2.11 -4.24 8.80
N THR A 20 2.69 -5.33 8.32
CA THR A 20 3.69 -6.12 9.07
C THR A 20 5.09 -5.54 8.92
N GLU A 21 5.40 -4.99 7.74
CA GLU A 21 6.67 -4.33 7.46
C GLU A 21 6.48 -3.15 6.51
N ALA A 22 7.11 -2.01 6.83
CA ALA A 22 7.15 -0.85 5.97
C ALA A 22 8.52 -0.16 5.98
N SER A 23 8.95 0.22 4.78
CA SER A 23 10.09 1.08 4.50
C SER A 23 9.63 2.26 3.65
N VAL A 24 9.77 3.47 4.18
CA VAL A 24 9.37 4.70 3.50
C VAL A 24 10.53 5.69 3.50
N SER A 25 10.86 6.17 2.31
CA SER A 25 11.78 7.28 2.08
C SER A 25 11.14 8.26 1.11
N ASP A 26 11.75 9.41 0.87
CA ASP A 26 11.23 10.40 -0.07
C ASP A 26 11.20 9.91 -1.54
N THR A 27 11.83 8.78 -1.86
CA THR A 27 11.86 8.24 -3.23
C THR A 27 11.27 6.85 -3.36
N HIS A 28 11.15 6.09 -2.27
CA HIS A 28 10.72 4.69 -2.29
C HIS A 28 9.72 4.39 -1.16
N LEU A 29 8.77 3.53 -1.47
CA LEU A 29 7.78 2.94 -0.58
C LEU A 29 7.79 1.43 -0.79
N THR A 30 8.04 0.68 0.28
CA THR A 30 7.80 -0.77 0.34
C THR A 30 6.93 -1.05 1.55
N VAL A 31 5.83 -1.77 1.36
CA VAL A 31 4.89 -2.13 2.44
C VAL A 31 4.41 -3.54 2.24
N ASP A 32 4.51 -4.36 3.28
CA ASP A 32 3.86 -5.67 3.35
C ASP A 32 2.61 -5.57 4.21
N VAL A 33 1.51 -6.05 3.66
CA VAL A 33 0.19 -6.07 4.29
C VAL A 33 -0.29 -7.51 4.40
N GLU A 34 -0.58 -7.96 5.60
CA GLU A 34 -1.12 -9.31 5.82
C GLU A 34 -2.63 -9.29 5.60
N ALA A 35 -3.09 -9.93 4.53
CA ALA A 35 -4.50 -10.05 4.23
C ALA A 35 -5.17 -11.04 5.20
N PRO A 36 -6.47 -10.86 5.54
CA PRO A 36 -7.19 -11.73 6.47
C PRO A 36 -7.20 -13.23 6.09
N GLU A 37 -6.98 -13.54 4.81
CA GLU A 37 -6.95 -14.92 4.29
C GLU A 37 -5.55 -15.56 4.35
N GLY A 38 -4.56 -14.86 4.92
CA GLY A 38 -3.19 -15.37 5.16
C GLY A 38 -2.19 -15.11 4.04
N ASP A 39 -2.58 -14.40 2.97
CA ASP A 39 -1.67 -13.96 1.92
C ASP A 39 -1.06 -12.58 2.25
N THR A 40 0.23 -12.40 1.96
CA THR A 40 0.92 -11.11 2.11
C THR A 40 0.86 -10.32 0.82
N VAL A 41 0.26 -9.13 0.87
CA VAL A 41 0.30 -8.16 -0.22
C VAL A 41 1.52 -7.26 -0.07
N THR A 42 2.48 -7.39 -0.97
CA THR A 42 3.63 -6.48 -1.05
C THR A 42 3.33 -5.34 -2.00
N VAL A 43 3.47 -4.11 -1.53
CA VAL A 43 3.40 -2.88 -2.31
C VAL A 43 4.82 -2.36 -2.55
N THR A 44 5.13 -1.99 -3.78
CA THR A 44 6.37 -1.29 -4.12
C THR A 44 6.04 -0.07 -4.97
N ALA A 45 6.43 1.12 -4.53
CA ALA A 45 6.18 2.36 -5.26
C ALA A 45 7.35 3.33 -5.14
N THR A 46 7.46 4.22 -6.12
CA THR A 46 8.50 5.26 -6.17
C THR A 46 7.90 6.64 -6.28
N SER A 47 8.65 7.65 -5.83
CA SER A 47 8.28 9.06 -5.89
C SER A 47 9.42 9.90 -6.44
N THR A 48 9.08 10.94 -7.19
CA THR A 48 10.02 11.95 -7.70
C THR A 48 9.97 13.26 -6.89
N ASP A 49 8.94 13.45 -6.08
CA ASP A 49 8.65 14.70 -5.35
C ASP A 49 8.52 14.49 -3.83
N GLY A 50 8.62 13.24 -3.34
CA GLY A 50 8.44 12.89 -1.93
C GLY A 50 7.00 12.95 -1.44
N VAL A 51 6.04 13.22 -2.33
CA VAL A 51 4.62 13.39 -2.01
C VAL A 51 3.79 12.31 -2.70
N ARG A 52 3.95 12.13 -4.01
CA ARG A 52 3.17 11.17 -4.80
C ARG A 52 3.99 9.93 -5.13
N TYR A 53 3.47 8.77 -4.77
CA TYR A 53 4.09 7.47 -4.99
C TYR A 53 3.28 6.70 -6.03
N LYS A 54 3.96 6.07 -6.99
CA LYS A 54 3.36 5.20 -8.01
C LYS A 54 4.15 3.91 -8.13
N GLY A 55 3.44 2.80 -8.32
CA GLY A 55 4.07 1.51 -8.51
C GLY A 55 3.05 0.39 -8.56
N ASP A 56 3.36 -0.74 -7.96
CA ASP A 56 2.57 -1.96 -8.04
C ASP A 56 2.32 -2.62 -6.68
N TYR A 57 1.37 -3.55 -6.69
CA TYR A 57 1.15 -4.49 -5.60
C TYR A 57 1.13 -5.93 -6.11
N ARG A 58 1.45 -6.88 -5.23
CA ARG A 58 1.49 -8.32 -5.51
C ARG A 58 1.05 -9.15 -4.31
N TYR A 59 0.34 -10.26 -4.51
CA TYR A 59 -0.12 -11.15 -3.42
C TYR A 59 0.98 -12.05 -2.83
N ARG A 60 2.20 -12.02 -3.38
CA ARG A 60 3.36 -12.73 -2.86
C ARG A 60 4.64 -12.03 -3.28
N GLU A 61 5.59 -11.89 -2.37
CA GLU A 61 6.92 -11.36 -2.69
C GLU A 61 7.57 -12.15 -3.83
N GLY A 62 8.17 -11.44 -4.80
CA GLY A 62 8.81 -12.07 -5.96
C GLY A 62 7.87 -12.55 -7.08
N SER A 63 6.54 -12.40 -6.94
CA SER A 63 5.62 -12.66 -8.05
C SER A 63 5.52 -11.49 -9.03
N ASN A 64 4.90 -11.74 -10.19
CA ASN A 64 4.47 -10.69 -11.11
C ASN A 64 3.49 -9.72 -10.43
N SER A 65 3.48 -8.47 -10.89
CA SER A 65 2.51 -7.46 -10.45
C SER A 65 1.08 -7.95 -10.68
N ASN A 66 0.23 -7.75 -9.67
CA ASN A 66 -1.21 -8.00 -9.76
C ASN A 66 -1.99 -6.74 -10.17
N GLY A 67 -1.38 -5.57 -10.01
CA GLY A 67 -1.96 -4.29 -10.36
C GLY A 67 -1.09 -3.11 -9.94
N GLU A 68 -1.61 -1.92 -10.20
CA GLU A 68 -0.94 -0.65 -9.95
C GLU A 68 -1.47 0.00 -8.66
N VAL A 69 -0.64 0.83 -8.03
CA VAL A 69 -1.04 1.69 -6.92
C VAL A 69 -0.61 3.12 -7.17
N VAL A 70 -1.38 4.06 -6.65
CA VAL A 70 -1.01 5.47 -6.55
C VAL A 70 -1.37 5.99 -5.18
N PHE A 71 -0.40 6.59 -4.48
CA PHE A 71 -0.58 7.14 -3.15
C PHE A 71 -0.08 8.59 -3.05
N GLU A 72 -0.70 9.36 -2.16
CA GLU A 72 -0.17 10.60 -1.61
C GLU A 72 0.27 10.37 -0.17
N ARG A 73 1.48 10.84 0.17
CA ARG A 73 2.09 10.71 1.50
C ARG A 73 1.78 11.92 2.35
N HIS A 74 1.20 11.69 3.52
CA HIS A 74 0.98 12.68 4.56
C HIS A 74 1.91 12.38 5.75
N LYS A 75 2.89 13.26 5.98
CA LYS A 75 3.84 13.14 7.10
C LYS A 75 3.21 13.70 8.38
N GLY A 76 3.08 12.88 9.41
CA GLY A 76 2.75 13.29 10.78
C GLY A 76 4.00 13.31 11.67
N GLN A 77 3.84 13.75 12.93
CA GLN A 77 4.95 13.80 13.89
C GLN A 77 5.47 12.41 14.29
N SER A 78 4.58 11.42 14.36
CA SER A 78 4.88 10.06 14.84
C SER A 78 4.37 8.96 13.90
N SER A 79 3.79 9.32 12.76
CA SER A 79 3.26 8.37 11.80
C SER A 79 3.17 9.01 10.42
N GLU A 80 3.08 8.18 9.40
CA GLU A 80 2.85 8.59 8.03
C GLU A 80 1.60 7.90 7.50
N VAL A 81 0.84 8.59 6.65
CA VAL A 81 -0.35 8.02 6.02
C VAL A 81 -0.22 8.12 4.51
N MET A 82 -0.35 6.99 3.83
CA MET A 82 -0.49 6.91 2.38
C MET A 82 -1.98 6.86 2.06
N VAL A 83 -2.47 7.78 1.24
CA VAL A 83 -3.88 7.82 0.81
C VAL A 83 -3.92 7.74 -0.70
N GLY A 84 -4.71 6.83 -1.24
CA GLY A 84 -4.65 6.55 -2.67
C GLY A 84 -5.64 5.51 -3.16
N GLU A 85 -5.26 4.85 -4.24
CA GLU A 85 -6.05 3.81 -4.90
C GLU A 85 -5.17 2.65 -5.39
N TRP A 86 -5.76 1.46 -5.42
CA TRP A 86 -5.23 0.29 -6.12
C TRP A 86 -6.06 0.03 -7.36
N ARG A 87 -5.42 -0.51 -8.40
CA ARG A 87 -6.07 -0.91 -9.64
C ARG A 87 -5.54 -2.26 -10.09
N GLN A 88 -6.40 -3.27 -10.13
CA GLN A 88 -6.05 -4.56 -10.71
C GLN A 88 -5.92 -4.46 -12.23
N ALA A 89 -4.94 -5.16 -12.81
CA ALA A 89 -4.77 -5.20 -14.26
C ALA A 89 -6.03 -5.76 -14.95
N GLY A 90 -6.70 -4.92 -15.76
CA GLY A 90 -7.96 -5.27 -16.43
C GLY A 90 -9.15 -5.52 -15.48
N GLY A 91 -9.02 -5.13 -14.21
CA GLY A 91 -9.96 -5.48 -13.15
C GLY A 91 -10.48 -4.28 -12.35
N PRO A 92 -11.01 -4.53 -11.15
CA PRO A 92 -11.51 -3.50 -10.25
C PRO A 92 -10.44 -2.50 -9.81
N THR A 93 -10.91 -1.35 -9.35
CA THR A 93 -10.12 -0.32 -8.67
C THR A 93 -10.82 0.05 -7.37
N GLY A 94 -10.08 0.50 -6.38
CA GLY A 94 -10.65 0.95 -5.12
C GLY A 94 -9.71 1.82 -4.30
N PRO A 95 -10.26 2.64 -3.38
CA PRO A 95 -9.44 3.41 -2.46
C PRO A 95 -8.62 2.50 -1.53
N TRP A 96 -7.44 2.98 -1.16
CA TRP A 96 -6.53 2.35 -0.21
C TRP A 96 -5.85 3.41 0.66
N ILE A 97 -5.91 3.19 1.97
CA ILE A 97 -5.24 3.98 2.99
C ILE A 97 -4.28 3.08 3.76
N ILE A 98 -3.04 3.52 3.94
CA ILE A 98 -2.01 2.81 4.71
C ILE A 98 -1.45 3.77 5.75
N LYS A 99 -1.65 3.48 7.03
CA LYS A 99 -1.02 4.18 8.14
C LYS A 99 0.21 3.41 8.59
N ILE A 100 1.34 4.11 8.70
CA ILE A 100 2.64 3.55 9.09
C ILE A 100 3.12 4.30 10.34
N GLY A 101 3.30 3.58 11.45
CA GLY A 101 3.80 4.13 12.72
C GLY A 101 5.32 4.27 12.77
#